data_AF-X6LWN5-F1
#
_entry.id   AF-X6LWN5-F1
#
_cell.length_a   1.000
_cell.length_b   1.000
_cell.length_c   1.000
_cell.angle_alpha   90.00
_cell.angle_beta   90.00
_cell.angle_gamma   90.00
#
_symmetry.space_group_name_H-M   'P 1'
#
loop_
_entity.id
_entity.type
_entity.pdbx_description
1 polymer ?
#
loop_
_entity_poly.entity_id
_entity_poly.type
_entity_poly.pdbx_seq_one_letter_code
_entity_poly.pdbx_strand_id
1 'polypeptide(L)'
;MTSRPNATCSYLNDHRIFSAIGFQSQDIREYINAYFQNFTIDKSKCQSQADLLIRQLNNNSCLKLLSHTPLYLRLFCFLARQQMTEVQEEKKEEEEEEEEKKKKSSSIWKII
;
A
#
# COMPACT_ATOMS: atom_id res chain seq x y z
N MET A 1 -4.78 -0.74 31.18
CA MET A 1 -3.43 -1.29 30.91
C MET A 1 -3.53 -2.20 29.70
N THR A 2 -2.62 -2.06 28.74
CA THR A 2 -2.49 -3.03 27.63
C THR A 2 -1.27 -3.89 27.90
N SER A 3 -1.38 -5.20 27.65
CA SER A 3 -0.28 -6.14 27.81
C SER A 3 -0.38 -7.23 26.76
N ARG A 4 0.72 -7.96 26.58
CA ARG A 4 0.65 -9.22 25.84
C ARG A 4 -0.06 -10.27 26.70
N PRO A 5 -0.76 -11.26 26.11
CA PRO A 5 -1.43 -12.31 26.87
C PRO A 5 -0.50 -13.07 27.83
N ASN A 6 0.79 -13.19 27.48
CA ASN A 6 1.80 -13.85 28.32
C ASN A 6 2.44 -12.94 29.38
N ALA A 7 1.98 -11.70 29.50
CA ALA A 7 2.46 -10.70 30.45
C ALA A 7 1.31 -10.18 31.34
N THR A 8 0.30 -11.03 31.60
CA THR A 8 -0.79 -10.70 32.52
C THR A 8 -0.26 -10.60 33.94
N CYS A 9 -0.54 -9.47 34.59
CA CYS A 9 -0.11 -9.18 35.95
C CYS A 9 -1.00 -9.93 36.95
N SER A 10 -0.42 -10.86 37.73
CA SER A 10 -1.14 -11.64 38.75
C SER A 10 -1.75 -10.81 39.87
N TYR A 11 -1.33 -9.54 40.03
CA TYR A 11 -1.90 -8.60 40.99
C TYR A 11 -3.23 -7.99 40.52
N LEU A 12 -3.61 -8.19 39.24
CA LEU A 12 -4.89 -7.75 38.70
C LEU A 12 -5.87 -8.96 38.73
N ASN A 13 -6.48 -9.23 39.88
CA ASN A 13 -7.38 -10.39 40.01
C ASN A 13 -8.86 -10.09 39.67
N ASP A 14 -9.28 -8.82 39.69
CA ASP A 14 -10.69 -8.41 39.47
C ASP A 14 -10.82 -7.32 38.38
N HIS A 15 -10.30 -7.58 37.19
CA HIS A 15 -10.30 -6.62 36.10
C HIS A 15 -11.05 -7.14 34.87
N ARG A 16 -11.76 -6.23 34.18
CA ARG A 16 -12.38 -6.54 32.89
C ARG A 16 -11.29 -6.70 31.85
N ILE A 17 -11.23 -7.89 31.24
CA ILE A 17 -10.28 -8.21 30.18
C ILE A 17 -10.92 -7.88 28.84
N PHE A 18 -10.23 -7.05 28.06
CA PHE A 18 -10.59 -6.77 26.67
C PHE A 18 -9.51 -7.34 25.77
N SER A 19 -9.89 -8.25 24.88
CA SER A 19 -8.98 -8.80 23.87
C SER A 19 -9.00 -7.92 22.63
N ALA A 20 -7.84 -7.42 22.23
CA ALA A 20 -7.67 -6.78 20.94
C ALA A 20 -7.67 -7.85 19.85
N ILE A 21 -8.82 -8.04 19.20
CA ILE A 21 -8.93 -8.87 18.00
C ILE A 21 -8.51 -8.01 16.82
N GLY A 22 -7.73 -8.57 15.90
CA GLY A 22 -7.24 -7.88 14.70
C GLY A 22 -8.37 -7.40 13.78
N PHE A 23 -7.98 -6.86 12.64
CA PHE A 23 -8.92 -6.33 11.64
C PHE A 23 -9.78 -7.41 11.03
N GLN A 24 -11.04 -7.09 10.77
CA GLN A 24 -11.93 -7.88 9.94
C GLN A 24 -11.71 -7.54 8.46
N SER A 25 -12.30 -8.34 7.55
CA SER A 25 -12.17 -8.11 6.11
C SER A 25 -12.68 -6.74 5.67
N GLN A 26 -13.71 -6.20 6.33
CA GLN A 26 -14.21 -4.86 6.06
C GLN A 26 -13.23 -3.79 6.54
N ASP A 27 -12.70 -3.94 7.76
CA ASP A 27 -11.69 -3.04 8.33
C ASP A 27 -10.43 -3.00 7.46
N ILE A 28 -10.00 -4.14 6.92
CA ILE A 28 -8.85 -4.22 6.01
C ILE A 28 -9.10 -3.38 4.76
N ARG A 29 -10.27 -3.53 4.14
CA ARG A 29 -10.65 -2.75 2.94
C ARG A 29 -10.68 -1.26 3.25
N GLU A 30 -11.32 -0.88 4.35
CA GLU A 30 -11.44 0.51 4.76
C GLU A 30 -10.09 1.13 5.11
N TYR A 31 -9.24 0.40 5.83
CA TYR A 31 -7.88 0.82 6.15
C TYR A 31 -7.04 1.04 4.90
N ILE A 32 -7.07 0.10 3.93
CA ILE A 32 -6.31 0.24 2.67
C ILE A 32 -6.78 1.48 1.91
N ASN A 33 -8.10 1.64 1.75
CA ASN A 33 -8.68 2.80 1.07
C ASN A 33 -8.26 4.12 1.73
N ALA A 34 -8.42 4.21 3.06
CA ALA A 34 -8.03 5.39 3.81
C ALA A 34 -6.52 5.66 3.74
N TYR A 35 -5.69 4.61 3.78
CA TYR A 35 -4.24 4.75 3.69
C TYR A 35 -3.83 5.45 2.39
N PHE A 36 -4.31 4.97 1.24
CA PHE A 36 -3.92 5.55 -0.05
C PHE A 36 -4.57 6.92 -0.29
N GLN A 37 -5.79 7.16 0.20
CA GLN A 37 -6.45 8.48 0.09
C GLN A 37 -5.68 9.59 0.79
N ASN A 38 -4.94 9.27 1.86
CA ASN A 38 -4.14 10.26 2.58
C ASN A 38 -2.85 10.68 1.85
N PHE A 39 -2.40 9.95 0.84
CA PHE A 39 -1.12 10.23 0.16
C PHE A 39 -1.27 10.83 -1.24
N THR A 40 -2.42 10.67 -1.91
CA THR A 40 -2.57 11.06 -3.32
C THR A 40 -3.52 12.23 -3.48
N ILE A 41 -3.06 13.30 -4.14
CA ILE A 41 -3.92 14.45 -4.53
C ILE A 41 -4.91 14.03 -5.64
N ASP A 42 -4.49 13.11 -6.51
CA ASP A 42 -5.30 12.52 -7.57
C ASP A 42 -6.09 11.29 -7.06
N LYS A 43 -7.38 11.48 -6.82
CA LYS A 43 -8.31 10.43 -6.36
C LYS A 43 -8.43 9.26 -7.34
N SER A 44 -8.23 9.47 -8.65
CA SER A 44 -8.40 8.42 -9.65
C SER A 44 -7.30 7.36 -9.59
N LYS A 45 -6.05 7.80 -9.37
CA LYS A 45 -4.89 6.90 -9.18
C LYS A 45 -4.91 6.20 -7.82
N CYS A 46 -5.47 6.84 -6.80
CA CYS A 46 -5.61 6.26 -5.46
C CYS A 46 -6.51 5.03 -5.45
N GLN A 47 -7.64 5.09 -6.15
CA GLN A 47 -8.65 4.02 -6.08
C GLN A 47 -8.17 2.74 -6.79
N SER A 48 -7.49 2.89 -7.94
CA SER A 48 -6.90 1.75 -8.63
C SER A 48 -5.78 1.07 -7.83
N GLN A 49 -5.02 1.83 -7.02
CA GLN A 49 -3.95 1.29 -6.19
C GLN A 49 -4.49 0.47 -5.01
N ALA A 50 -5.50 0.99 -4.31
CA ALA A 50 -6.16 0.28 -3.23
C ALA A 50 -6.78 -1.04 -3.73
N ASP A 51 -7.47 -0.99 -4.88
CA ASP A 51 -8.10 -2.18 -5.48
C ASP A 51 -7.09 -3.24 -5.90
N LEU A 52 -5.93 -2.83 -6.43
CA LEU A 52 -4.86 -3.75 -6.81
C LEU A 52 -4.28 -4.47 -5.59
N LEU A 53 -3.99 -3.75 -4.50
CA LEU A 53 -3.50 -4.35 -3.26
C LEU A 53 -4.55 -5.30 -2.66
N ILE A 54 -5.83 -4.89 -2.60
CA ILE A 54 -6.92 -5.74 -2.12
C ILE A 54 -7.00 -7.03 -2.95
N ARG A 55 -6.86 -6.94 -4.27
CA ARG A 55 -6.86 -8.12 -5.14
C ARG A 55 -5.66 -9.03 -4.87
N GLN A 56 -4.45 -8.48 -4.72
CA GLN A 56 -3.26 -9.26 -4.39
C GLN A 56 -3.39 -9.98 -3.05
N LEU A 57 -3.90 -9.31 -2.02
CA LEU A 57 -4.17 -9.93 -0.72
C LEU A 57 -5.19 -11.06 -0.84
N ASN A 58 -6.26 -10.89 -1.63
CA ASN A 58 -7.27 -11.92 -1.79
C ASN A 58 -6.79 -13.14 -2.58
N ASN A 59 -5.83 -12.98 -3.49
CA ASN A 59 -5.26 -14.06 -4.28
C ASN A 59 -4.28 -14.94 -3.49
N ASN A 60 -3.80 -14.49 -2.33
CA ASN A 60 -2.83 -15.22 -1.51
C ASN A 60 -3.36 -15.41 -0.08
N SER A 61 -3.67 -16.65 0.30
CA SER A 61 -4.25 -16.97 1.61
C SER A 61 -3.35 -16.57 2.78
N CYS A 62 -2.02 -16.68 2.65
CA CYS A 62 -1.08 -16.28 3.68
C CYS A 62 -1.08 -14.76 3.87
N LEU A 63 -1.02 -13.98 2.77
CA LEU A 63 -1.09 -12.52 2.85
C LEU A 63 -2.44 -12.06 3.39
N LYS A 64 -3.53 -12.72 2.97
CA LYS A 64 -4.86 -12.48 3.51
C LYS A 64 -4.89 -12.70 5.02
N LEU A 65 -4.37 -13.82 5.51
CA LEU A 65 -4.30 -14.11 6.94
C LEU A 65 -3.48 -13.08 7.71
N LEU A 66 -2.29 -12.73 7.20
CA LEU A 66 -1.41 -11.75 7.82
C LEU A 66 -2.05 -10.35 7.87
N SER A 67 -2.85 -9.98 6.85
CA SER A 67 -3.51 -8.67 6.77
C SER A 67 -4.51 -8.41 7.90
N HIS A 68 -4.99 -9.44 8.60
CA HIS A 68 -5.80 -9.29 9.80
C HIS A 68 -5.01 -8.69 10.98
N THR A 69 -3.68 -8.73 10.95
CA THR A 69 -2.86 -8.01 11.95
C THR A 69 -2.50 -6.62 11.41
N PRO A 70 -2.89 -5.54 12.12
CA PRO A 70 -2.70 -4.17 11.63
C PRO A 70 -1.25 -3.83 11.22
N LEU A 71 -0.26 -4.39 11.93
CA LEU A 71 1.15 -4.16 11.65
C LEU A 71 1.56 -4.67 10.25
N TYR A 72 1.14 -5.89 9.88
CA TYR A 72 1.41 -6.45 8.56
C TYR A 72 0.64 -5.70 7.47
N LEU A 73 -0.61 -5.33 7.74
CA LEU A 73 -1.38 -4.55 6.77
C LEU A 73 -0.72 -3.19 6.46
N ARG A 74 -0.23 -2.49 7.49
CA ARG A 74 0.53 -1.24 7.32
C ARG A 74 1.80 -1.46 6.50
N LEU A 75 2.52 -2.56 6.73
CA LEU A 75 3.72 -2.91 5.97
C LEU A 75 3.38 -3.16 4.50
N PHE A 76 2.32 -3.92 4.20
CA PHE A 76 1.89 -4.18 2.83
C PHE A 76 1.51 -2.89 2.10
N CYS A 77 0.77 -1.99 2.76
CA CYS A 77 0.44 -0.68 2.18
C CYS A 77 1.69 0.15 1.89
N PHE A 78 2.68 0.14 2.79
CA PHE A 78 3.94 0.83 2.58
C PHE A 78 4.73 0.27 1.40
N LEU A 79 4.88 -1.05 1.29
CA LEU A 79 5.61 -1.71 0.20
C LEU A 79 4.91 -1.49 -1.15
N ALA A 80 3.58 -1.65 -1.19
CA ALA A 80 2.79 -1.41 -2.41
C ALA A 80 2.87 0.04 -2.88
N ARG A 81 3.07 0.99 -1.95
CA ARG A 81 3.33 2.38 -2.30
C ARG A 81 4.71 2.57 -2.93
N GLN A 82 5.75 2.00 -2.33
CA GLN A 82 7.13 2.13 -2.82
C GLN A 82 7.30 1.60 -4.24
N GLN A 83 6.79 0.39 -4.51
CA GLN A 83 6.85 -0.21 -5.84
C GLN A 83 6.24 0.69 -6.93
N MET A 84 5.24 1.50 -6.57
CA MET A 84 4.60 2.38 -7.55
C MET A 84 5.31 3.71 -7.72
N THR A 85 6.09 4.17 -6.75
CA THR A 85 6.99 5.31 -6.93
C THR A 85 8.08 4.95 -7.93
N GLU A 86 8.72 3.79 -7.73
CA GLU A 86 9.76 3.26 -8.61
C GLU A 86 9.26 3.10 -10.06
N VAL A 87 8.10 2.45 -10.26
CA VAL A 87 7.50 2.29 -11.59
C VAL A 87 7.10 3.62 -12.26
N GLN A 88 6.80 4.67 -11.49
CA GLN A 88 6.48 5.99 -12.06
C GLN A 88 7.73 6.77 -12.48
N GLU A 89 8.83 6.60 -11.76
CA GLU A 89 10.12 7.22 -12.11
C GLU A 89 10.66 6.60 -13.40
N GLU A 90 10.65 5.26 -13.51
CA GLU A 90 11.08 4.53 -14.72
C GLU A 90 10.30 4.97 -15.97
N LYS A 91 8.96 5.10 -15.87
CA LYS A 91 8.13 5.52 -17.02
C LYS A 91 8.41 6.95 -17.50
N LYS A 92 8.76 7.86 -16.58
CA LYS A 92 9.10 9.24 -16.96
C LYS A 92 10.43 9.30 -17.69
N GLU A 93 11.41 8.51 -17.23
CA GLU A 93 12.71 8.41 -17.89
C GLU A 93 12.57 7.85 -19.33
N GLU A 94 11.71 6.84 -19.53
CA GLU A 94 11.41 6.30 -20.87
C GLU A 94 10.73 7.33 -21.79
N GLU A 95 9.77 8.12 -21.28
CA GLU A 95 9.07 9.16 -22.04
C GLU A 95 10.01 10.32 -22.45
N GLU A 96 10.89 10.75 -21.54
CA GLU A 96 11.89 11.80 -21.81
C GLU A 96 12.92 11.33 -22.87
N GLU A 97 13.35 10.07 -22.79
CA GLU A 97 14.22 9.48 -23.82
C GLU A 97 13.56 9.40 -25.20
N GLU A 98 12.28 9.04 -25.26
CA GLU A 98 11.53 9.00 -26.53
C GLU A 98 11.36 10.40 -27.12
N GLU A 99 11.07 11.41 -26.30
CA GLU A 99 10.97 12.79 -26.74
C GLU A 99 12.31 13.32 -27.28
N GLU A 100 13.42 13.03 -26.62
CA GLU A 100 14.75 13.38 -27.12
C GLU A 100 15.05 12.73 -28.47
N LYS A 101 14.73 11.43 -28.62
CA LYS A 101 14.92 10.70 -29.89
C LYS A 101 14.09 11.31 -31.01
N LYS A 102 12.83 11.69 -30.74
CA LYS A 102 11.96 12.39 -31.70
C LYS A 102 12.49 13.78 -32.08
N LYS A 103 12.99 14.57 -31.12
CA LYS A 103 13.58 15.91 -31.38
C LYS A 103 14.88 15.84 -32.20
N LYS A 104 15.75 14.87 -31.91
CA LYS A 104 16.98 14.61 -32.70
C LYS A 104 16.65 14.16 -34.12
N SER A 105 15.72 13.23 -34.28
CA SER A 105 15.25 12.79 -35.60
C SER A 105 14.65 13.96 -36.40
N SER A 106 13.76 14.76 -35.82
CA SER A 106 13.16 15.93 -36.50
C SER A 106 14.20 16.98 -36.93
N SER A 107 15.26 17.17 -36.15
CA SER A 107 16.35 18.10 -36.49
C SER A 107 17.19 17.60 -37.67
N ILE A 108 17.38 16.28 -37.82
CA ILE A 108 18.11 15.68 -38.94
C ILE A 108 17.35 15.89 -40.27
N TRP A 109 16.02 15.72 -40.26
CA TRP A 109 15.18 15.95 -41.45
C TRP A 109 15.08 17.43 -41.88
N LYS A 110 15.51 18.38 -41.03
CA LYS A 110 15.54 19.82 -41.38
C LYS A 110 16.83 20.27 -42.07
N ILE A 111 17.84 19.40 -42.15
CA ILE A 111 19.17 19.71 -42.71
C ILE A 111 19.32 19.15 -44.15
N ILE A 112 18.37 18.32 -44.60
CA ILE A 112 18.28 17.76 -45.96
C ILE A 112 17.21 18.53 -46.74
#